data_AF-A0A961F5N9-F1
#
_entry.id   AF-A0A961F5N9-F1
#
_cell.length_a   1.000
_cell.length_b   1.000
_cell.length_c   1.000
_cell.angle_alpha   90.00
_cell.angle_beta   90.00
_cell.angle_gamma   90.00
#
_symmetry.space_group_name_H-M   'P 1'
#
loop_
_entity.id
_entity.type
_entity.pdbx_description
1 polymer ?
#
loop_
_entity_poly.entity_id
_entity_poly.type
_entity_poly.pdbx_seq_one_letter_code
_entity_poly.pdbx_strand_id
1 'polypeptide(L)'
;MLLAAAPAVAAAAGAGEDWARQKCDLYAAAWQRVLETADLQDIGAEFLSAHQRFIDRGCDPEVRVCARTPPEIALADLLTVLSMNEGMASTFVPFGCPK
;
A
#
# COMPACT_ATOMS: atom_id res chain seq x y z
N MET A 1 20.56 -45.65 -17.31
CA MET A 1 19.37 -44.81 -17.53
C MET A 1 19.44 -43.64 -16.57
N LEU A 2 19.71 -42.43 -17.05
CA LEU A 2 19.62 -41.21 -16.24
C LEU A 2 18.15 -40.74 -16.27
N LEU A 3 17.46 -40.75 -15.13
CA LEU A 3 16.21 -40.01 -14.98
C LEU A 3 16.56 -38.56 -14.66
N ALA A 4 16.29 -37.66 -15.60
CA ALA A 4 16.27 -36.24 -15.34
C ALA A 4 14.95 -35.88 -14.64
N ALA A 5 15.02 -35.48 -13.37
CA ALA A 5 13.89 -34.87 -12.68
C ALA A 5 13.82 -33.38 -13.08
N ALA A 6 12.70 -32.97 -13.68
CA ALA A 6 12.43 -31.55 -13.93
C ALA A 6 11.99 -30.87 -12.62
N PRO A 7 12.45 -29.63 -12.30
CA PRO A 7 12.02 -28.96 -11.10
C PRO A 7 10.58 -28.45 -11.27
N ALA A 8 9.74 -28.69 -10.26
CA ALA A 8 8.39 -28.14 -10.20
C ALA A 8 8.46 -26.64 -9.89
N VAL A 9 8.38 -25.79 -10.92
CA VAL A 9 8.34 -24.33 -10.79
C VAL A 9 6.89 -23.85 -10.91
N ALA A 10 6.05 -24.15 -9.91
CA ALA A 10 4.64 -23.70 -9.91
C ALA A 10 4.16 -23.07 -8.59
N ALA A 11 4.95 -23.12 -7.51
CA ALA A 11 4.52 -22.66 -6.19
C ALA A 11 4.85 -21.18 -5.87
N ALA A 12 5.64 -20.49 -6.69
CA ALA A 12 6.13 -19.14 -6.38
C ALA A 12 5.17 -18.01 -6.80
N ALA A 13 4.33 -18.23 -7.82
CA ALA A 13 3.42 -17.20 -8.32
C ALA A 13 2.28 -16.89 -7.34
N GLY A 14 1.59 -17.92 -6.84
CA GLY A 14 0.46 -17.76 -5.92
C GLY A 14 0.86 -17.17 -4.55
N ALA A 15 2.03 -17.54 -4.02
CA ALA A 15 2.53 -16.98 -2.77
C ALA A 15 2.82 -15.46 -2.86
N GLY A 16 3.20 -14.97 -4.05
CA GLY A 16 3.40 -13.55 -4.30
C GLY A 16 2.09 -12.76 -4.37
N GLU A 17 1.07 -13.34 -5.02
CA GLU A 17 -0.28 -12.77 -5.10
C GLU A 17 -0.95 -12.68 -3.73
N ASP A 18 -0.86 -13.75 -2.93
CA ASP A 18 -1.41 -13.80 -1.57
C ASP A 18 -0.75 -12.74 -0.67
N TRP A 19 0.57 -12.58 -0.78
CA TRP A 19 1.29 -11.55 -0.02
C TRP A 19 0.93 -10.14 -0.46
N ALA A 20 0.78 -9.88 -1.76
CA ALA A 20 0.34 -8.58 -2.27
C ALA A 20 -1.04 -8.20 -1.73
N ARG A 21 -1.97 -9.16 -1.70
CA ARG A 21 -3.30 -8.99 -1.10
C ARG A 21 -3.22 -8.69 0.39
N GLN A 22 -2.44 -9.46 1.14
CA GLN A 22 -2.27 -9.25 2.58
C GLN A 22 -1.72 -7.85 2.90
N LYS A 23 -0.76 -7.35 2.10
CA LYS A 23 -0.28 -5.98 2.25
C LYS A 23 -1.37 -4.94 2.00
N CYS A 24 -2.27 -5.18 1.04
CA CYS A 24 -3.39 -4.28 0.81
C CYS A 24 -4.36 -4.24 2.00
N ASP A 25 -4.66 -5.39 2.59
CA ASP A 25 -5.52 -5.48 3.77
C ASP A 25 -4.90 -4.75 4.97
N LEU A 26 -3.59 -4.91 5.20
CA LEU A 26 -2.83 -4.20 6.23
C LEU A 26 -2.85 -2.69 6.01
N TYR A 27 -2.67 -2.23 4.77
CA TYR A 27 -2.76 -0.82 4.41
C TYR A 27 -4.16 -0.25 4.67
N ALA A 28 -5.21 -0.98 4.25
CA ALA A 28 -6.59 -0.56 4.45
C ALA A 28 -6.92 -0.42 5.94
N ALA A 29 -6.44 -1.35 6.78
CA ALA A 29 -6.59 -1.26 8.22
C ALA A 29 -5.85 -0.05 8.83
N ALA A 30 -4.63 0.22 8.38
CA ALA A 30 -3.88 1.41 8.80
C ALA A 30 -4.60 2.71 8.39
N TRP A 31 -5.17 2.74 7.18
CA TRP A 31 -5.96 3.87 6.70
C TRP A 31 -7.22 4.11 7.52
N GLN A 32 -7.98 3.06 7.86
CA GLN A 32 -9.15 3.19 8.74
C GLN A 32 -8.77 3.73 10.11
N ARG A 33 -7.67 3.24 10.71
CA ARG A 33 -7.17 3.76 11.99
C ARG A 33 -6.82 5.24 11.91
N VAL A 34 -6.21 5.68 10.81
CA VAL A 34 -5.95 7.12 10.58
C VAL A 34 -7.26 7.90 10.55
N LEU A 35 -8.26 7.43 9.79
CA LEU A 35 -9.55 8.12 9.68
C LEU A 35 -10.28 8.24 11.04
N GLU A 36 -10.10 7.26 11.93
CA GLU A 36 -10.72 7.26 13.25
C GLU A 36 -10.00 8.13 14.28
N THR A 37 -8.67 8.32 14.13
CA THR A 37 -7.82 8.88 15.21
C THR A 37 -7.10 10.18 14.87
N ALA A 38 -6.87 10.49 13.59
CA ALA A 38 -6.12 11.66 13.18
C ALA A 38 -7.01 12.91 13.07
N ASP A 39 -6.43 14.07 13.31
CA ASP A 39 -7.06 15.33 12.93
C ASP A 39 -6.89 15.55 11.42
N LEU A 40 -8.01 15.59 10.70
CA LEU A 40 -8.05 15.69 9.24
C LEU A 40 -8.51 17.06 8.74
N GLN A 41 -8.67 18.07 9.61
CA GLN A 41 -9.24 19.37 9.19
C GLN A 41 -8.42 20.05 8.08
N ASP A 42 -7.10 19.90 8.10
CA ASP A 42 -6.19 20.50 7.11
C ASP A 42 -5.78 19.53 5.98
N ILE A 43 -6.43 18.38 5.87
CA ILE A 43 -6.14 17.37 4.84
C ILE A 43 -7.09 17.57 3.64
N GLY A 44 -6.53 17.66 2.44
CA GLY A 44 -7.31 17.88 1.22
C GLY A 44 -8.21 16.70 0.85
N ALA A 45 -9.42 16.98 0.37
CA ALA A 45 -10.34 15.95 -0.10
C ALA A 45 -9.78 15.11 -1.27
N GLU A 46 -8.95 15.71 -2.14
CA GLU A 46 -8.24 14.98 -3.20
C GLU A 46 -7.34 13.89 -2.61
N PHE A 47 -6.56 14.24 -1.58
CA PHE A 47 -5.66 13.32 -0.89
C PHE A 47 -6.43 12.16 -0.23
N LEU A 48 -7.47 12.48 0.55
CA LEU A 48 -8.33 11.47 1.20
C LEU A 48 -8.98 10.52 0.18
N SER A 49 -9.55 11.08 -0.90
CA SER A 49 -10.20 10.28 -1.94
C SER A 49 -9.21 9.43 -2.74
N ALA A 50 -7.96 9.89 -2.92
CA ALA A 50 -6.93 9.13 -3.60
C ALA A 50 -6.51 7.89 -2.80
N HIS A 51 -6.39 8.01 -1.47
CA HIS A 51 -6.17 6.87 -0.58
C HIS A 51 -7.29 5.85 -0.67
N GLN A 52 -8.55 6.31 -0.60
CA GLN A 52 -9.69 5.41 -0.71
C GLN A 52 -9.73 4.72 -2.06
N ARG A 53 -9.48 5.46 -3.16
CA ARG A 53 -9.40 4.89 -4.51
C ARG A 53 -8.30 3.84 -4.64
N PHE A 54 -7.13 4.04 -4.04
CA PHE A 54 -6.05 3.05 -4.04
C PHE A 54 -6.53 1.73 -3.41
N ILE A 55 -7.20 1.80 -2.26
CA ILE A 55 -7.76 0.63 -1.56
C ILE A 55 -8.88 -0.03 -2.38
N ASP A 56 -9.84 0.75 -2.87
CA ASP A 56 -10.99 0.24 -3.65
C ASP A 56 -10.55 -0.46 -4.96
N ARG A 57 -9.37 -0.08 -5.48
CA ARG A 57 -8.74 -0.67 -6.66
C ARG A 57 -7.86 -1.88 -6.35
N GLY A 58 -7.84 -2.35 -5.10
CA GLY A 58 -7.02 -3.49 -4.68
C GLY A 58 -5.54 -3.14 -4.56
N CYS A 59 -5.23 -1.91 -4.16
CA CYS A 59 -3.86 -1.39 -4.04
C CYS A 59 -3.08 -1.43 -5.36
N ASP A 60 -3.75 -1.08 -6.45
CA ASP A 60 -3.19 -0.96 -7.80
C ASP A 60 -2.02 0.04 -7.82
N PRO A 61 -0.79 -0.38 -8.20
CA PRO A 61 0.40 0.47 -8.16
C PRO A 61 0.33 1.69 -9.09
N GLU A 62 -0.55 1.66 -10.10
CA GLU A 62 -0.81 2.80 -10.99
C GLU A 62 -1.62 3.90 -10.29
N VAL A 63 -2.34 3.57 -9.21
CA VAL A 63 -3.03 4.57 -8.39
C VAL A 63 -2.04 5.21 -7.44
N ARG A 64 -1.65 6.44 -7.74
CA ARG A 64 -0.75 7.24 -6.89
C ARG A 64 -1.53 8.22 -6.01
N VAL A 65 -0.99 8.47 -4.83
CA VAL A 65 -1.44 9.51 -3.89
C VAL A 65 -0.35 10.57 -3.79
N CYS A 66 -0.68 11.81 -4.13
CA CYS A 66 0.24 12.93 -4.05
C CYS A 66 -0.04 13.77 -2.80
N ALA A 67 0.87 13.73 -1.83
CA ALA A 67 0.88 14.67 -0.71
C ALA A 67 1.47 16.01 -1.16
N ARG A 68 0.73 17.11 -1.02
CA ARG A 68 1.15 18.44 -1.46
C ARG A 68 1.36 19.41 -0.30
N THR A 69 0.55 19.28 0.75
CA THR A 69 0.61 20.17 1.91
C THR A 69 1.46 19.56 3.05
N PRO A 70 2.00 20.37 3.98
CA PRO A 70 2.73 19.83 5.12
C PRO A 70 1.93 18.82 5.96
N PRO A 71 0.62 19.02 6.24
CA PRO A 71 -0.21 18.01 6.91
C PRO A 71 -0.35 16.70 6.12
N GLU A 72 -0.53 16.78 4.80
CA GLU A 72 -0.60 15.59 3.94
C GLU A 72 0.72 14.82 3.92
N ILE A 73 1.86 15.54 3.89
CA ILE A 73 3.19 14.93 3.93
C ILE A 73 3.39 14.21 5.27
N ALA A 74 3.05 14.84 6.39
CA ALA A 74 3.15 14.21 7.70
C ALA A 74 2.29 12.95 7.81
N LEU A 75 1.09 12.96 7.21
CA LEU A 75 0.24 11.78 7.18
C LEU A 75 0.78 10.67 6.26
N ALA A 76 1.37 11.03 5.12
CA ALA A 76 2.05 10.09 4.24
C ALA A 76 3.26 9.43 4.91
N ASP A 77 4.05 10.20 5.66
CA ASP A 77 5.18 9.69 6.45
C ASP A 77 4.71 8.72 7.54
N LEU A 78 3.64 9.07 8.26
CA LEU A 78 3.02 8.19 9.26
C LEU A 78 2.60 6.85 8.64
N LEU A 79 1.88 6.88 7.52
CA LEU A 79 1.43 5.67 6.83
C LEU A 79 2.60 4.84 6.29
N THR A 80 3.70 5.48 5.90
CA THR A 80 4.95 4.79 5.53
C THR A 80 5.52 4.03 6.72
N VAL A 81 5.63 4.68 7.89
CA VAL A 81 6.11 4.05 9.12
C VAL A 81 5.21 2.90 9.56
N LEU A 82 3.89 3.10 9.53
CA LEU A 82 2.93 2.03 9.84
C LEU A 82 3.11 0.83 8.90
N SER A 83 3.23 1.07 7.59
CA SER A 83 3.46 -0.01 6.61
C SER A 83 4.78 -0.75 6.84
N MET A 84 5.84 -0.05 7.26
CA MET A 84 7.11 -0.66 7.62
C MET A 84 7.01 -1.53 8.87
N ASN A 85 6.28 -1.07 9.88
CA ASN A 85 6.06 -1.83 11.13
C ASN A 85 5.28 -3.13 10.88
N GLU A 86 4.36 -3.13 9.91
CA GLU A 86 3.61 -4.31 9.47
C GLU A 86 4.40 -5.22 8.49
N GLY A 87 5.67 -4.90 8.21
CA GLY A 87 6.54 -5.72 7.35
C GLY A 87 6.24 -5.65 5.85
N MET A 88 5.43 -4.68 5.40
CA MET A 88 4.97 -4.56 4.00
C MET A 88 6.06 -4.10 3.01
N ALA A 89 7.23 -3.71 3.54
CA ALA A 89 8.32 -2.99 2.86
C ALA A 89 7.91 -1.59 2.36
N SER A 90 8.84 -0.64 2.36
CA SER A 90 8.55 0.77 2.06
C SER A 90 8.14 1.04 0.60
N THR A 91 8.31 0.10 -0.32
CA THR A 91 7.95 0.25 -1.74
C THR A 91 6.47 0.00 -2.04
N PHE A 92 5.68 -0.48 -1.07
CA PHE A 92 4.27 -0.79 -1.27
C PHE A 92 3.36 0.45 -1.28
N VAL A 93 3.71 1.50 -0.54
CA VAL A 93 2.84 2.67 -0.34
C VAL A 93 2.60 3.47 -1.64
N PRO A 94 1.42 4.09 -1.81
CA PRO A 94 1.02 4.69 -3.10
C PRO A 94 1.62 6.08 -3.35
N PHE A 95 2.61 6.53 -2.58
CA PHE A 95 3.03 7.93 -2.59
C PHE A 95 3.80 8.34 -3.85
N GLY A 96 3.23 9.24 -4.64
CA GLY A 96 3.88 9.79 -5.82
C GLY A 96 3.08 10.94 -6.42
N CYS A 97 3.80 11.96 -6.87
CA CYS A 97 3.21 13.13 -7.53
C CYS A 97 3.48 13.11 -9.04
N PRO A 98 2.53 13.61 -9.85
CA PRO A 98 2.80 13.87 -11.27
C PRO A 98 3.97 14.85 -11.41
N LYS A 99 4.74 14.70 -12.50
CA LYS A 99 5.82 15.62 -12.85
C LYS A 99 5.30 16.89 -13.51
#